data_AF-A0AA35WJZ9-F1
#
_entry.id   AF-A0AA35WJZ9-F1
#
_cell.length_a   1.000
_cell.length_b   1.000
_cell.length_c   1.000
_cell.angle_alpha   90.00
_cell.angle_beta   90.00
_cell.angle_gamma   90.00
#
_symmetry.space_group_name_H-M   'P 1'
#
loop_
_entity.id
_entity.type
_entity.pdbx_description
1 polymer ?
#
loop_
_entity_poly.entity_id
_entity_poly.type
_entity_poly.pdbx_seq_one_letter_code
_entity_poly.pdbx_strand_id
1 'polypeptide(L)'
;MDAILAADEAYACILSEFIEVAIHLVLYVRKIYPPGLFQRRRKYNVPVHICAHPELNKYIRRVVDDVKPMLEANQVDHIAIVIKNKENIPVESFVFKTQKGTANDICSKGFSETLERDLRTLLLKLSGSDSLLSDNPPDSTFSVEVCTSDTAAASATVATEQGQQVSLLAKECKSNKSN
;
A
#
# COMPACT_ATOMS: atom_id res chain seq x y z
N MET A 1 -21.81 14.67 -17.41
CA MET A 1 -21.77 13.63 -16.36
C MET A 1 -20.61 12.69 -16.62
N ASP A 2 -20.38 12.29 -17.88
CA ASP A 2 -19.33 11.33 -18.27
C ASP A 2 -17.88 11.78 -17.96
N ALA A 3 -17.57 13.08 -18.07
CA ALA A 3 -16.21 13.58 -17.83
C ALA A 3 -15.78 13.55 -16.36
N ILE A 4 -16.74 13.65 -15.41
CA ILE A 4 -16.43 13.61 -13.97
C ILE A 4 -16.18 12.17 -13.53
N LEU A 5 -17.05 11.26 -13.97
CA LEU A 5 -16.89 9.83 -13.70
C LEU A 5 -15.56 9.29 -14.26
N ALA A 6 -15.19 9.70 -15.48
CA ALA A 6 -13.91 9.33 -16.08
C ALA A 6 -12.69 9.91 -15.36
N ALA A 7 -12.83 11.09 -14.75
CA ALA A 7 -11.78 11.71 -13.95
C ALA A 7 -11.56 10.95 -12.63
N ASP A 8 -12.64 10.60 -11.94
CA ASP A 8 -12.59 9.81 -10.71
C ASP A 8 -12.00 8.41 -10.96
N GLU A 9 -12.36 7.75 -12.08
CA GLU A 9 -11.81 6.45 -12.48
C GLU A 9 -10.29 6.53 -12.76
N ALA A 10 -9.84 7.57 -13.47
CA ALA A 10 -8.43 7.77 -13.75
C ALA A 10 -7.63 8.03 -12.46
N TYR A 11 -8.18 8.84 -11.55
CA TYR A 11 -7.58 9.11 -10.25
C TYR A 11 -7.46 7.84 -9.40
N ALA A 12 -8.54 7.05 -9.32
CA ALA A 12 -8.56 5.78 -8.61
C ALA A 12 -7.53 4.80 -9.19
N CYS A 13 -7.41 4.69 -10.51
CA CYS A 13 -6.40 3.83 -11.14
C CYS A 13 -4.97 4.21 -10.75
N ILE A 14 -4.64 5.51 -10.77
CA ILE A 14 -3.30 5.99 -10.41
C ILE A 14 -3.00 5.74 -8.93
N LEU A 15 -3.97 6.00 -8.05
CA LEU A 15 -3.81 5.76 -6.61
C LEU A 15 -3.71 4.27 -6.28
N SER A 16 -4.52 3.41 -6.90
CA SER A 16 -4.45 1.97 -6.74
C SER A 16 -3.06 1.43 -7.11
N GLU A 17 -2.48 1.87 -8.23
CA GLU A 17 -1.11 1.50 -8.60
C GLU A 17 -0.08 1.98 -7.56
N PHE A 18 -0.25 3.21 -7.06
CA PHE A 18 0.63 3.75 -6.04
C PHE A 18 0.54 2.96 -4.73
N ILE A 19 -0.66 2.59 -4.27
CA ILE A 19 -0.88 1.81 -3.05
C ILE A 19 -0.20 0.44 -3.16
N GLU A 20 -0.30 -0.24 -4.30
CA GLU A 20 0.41 -1.50 -4.55
C GLU A 20 1.93 -1.33 -4.34
N VAL A 21 2.51 -0.31 -4.98
CA VAL A 21 3.94 -0.03 -4.91
C VAL A 21 4.36 0.38 -3.49
N ALA A 22 3.53 1.18 -2.80
CA ALA A 22 3.79 1.63 -1.45
C ALA A 22 3.79 0.47 -0.45
N ILE A 23 2.85 -0.47 -0.56
CA ILE A 23 2.82 -1.68 0.27
C ILE A 23 4.10 -2.49 0.09
N HIS A 24 4.49 -2.77 -1.16
CA HIS A 24 5.73 -3.49 -1.42
C HIS A 24 6.97 -2.79 -0.85
N LEU A 25 7.03 -1.46 -0.99
CA LEU A 25 8.15 -0.68 -0.50
C LEU A 25 8.22 -0.67 1.03
N VAL A 26 7.10 -0.47 1.74
CA VAL A 26 7.04 -0.52 3.21
C VAL A 26 7.50 -1.88 3.73
N LEU A 27 7.01 -2.97 3.12
CA LEU A 27 7.39 -4.33 3.49
C LEU A 27 8.90 -4.60 3.34
N TYR A 28 9.52 -4.00 2.32
CA TYR A 28 10.96 -4.08 2.08
C TYR A 28 11.76 -3.23 3.07
N VAL A 29 11.42 -1.93 3.20
CA VAL A 29 12.14 -0.97 4.03
C VAL A 29 12.10 -1.37 5.49
N ARG A 30 10.93 -1.82 5.97
CA ARG A 30 10.73 -2.23 7.36
C ARG A 30 11.11 -3.69 7.64
N LYS A 31 11.73 -4.36 6.66
CA LYS A 31 12.29 -5.72 6.77
C LYS A 31 11.27 -6.76 7.27
N ILE A 32 9.98 -6.56 6.98
CA ILE A 32 8.90 -7.50 7.35
C ILE A 32 9.09 -8.83 6.63
N TYR A 33 9.61 -8.76 5.39
CA TYR A 33 10.03 -9.90 4.61
C TYR A 33 11.50 -9.78 4.23
N PRO A 34 12.21 -10.91 4.07
CA PRO A 34 13.62 -10.89 3.73
C PRO A 34 13.86 -10.26 2.35
N PRO A 35 14.96 -9.50 2.16
CA PRO A 35 15.24 -8.78 0.91
C PRO A 35 15.38 -9.71 -0.30
N GLY A 36 15.75 -10.98 -0.10
CA GLY A 36 15.85 -11.98 -1.17
C GLY A 36 14.52 -12.35 -1.85
N LEU A 37 13.38 -11.97 -1.26
CA LEU A 37 12.06 -12.12 -1.91
C LEU A 37 11.71 -10.93 -2.81
N PHE A 38 12.52 -9.88 -2.83
CA PHE A 38 12.23 -8.66 -3.58
C PHE A 38 13.11 -8.52 -4.81
N GLN A 39 12.52 -8.00 -5.87
CA GLN A 39 13.20 -7.62 -7.10
C GLN A 39 13.18 -6.11 -7.23
N ARG A 40 14.32 -5.54 -7.63
CA ARG A 40 14.41 -4.12 -7.96
C ARG A 40 13.66 -3.84 -9.26
N ARG A 41 12.74 -2.88 -9.22
CA ARG A 41 11.95 -2.40 -10.36
C ARG A 41 12.03 -0.88 -10.43
N ARG A 42 11.56 -0.30 -11.54
CA ARG A 42 11.43 1.15 -11.69
C ARG A 42 9.95 1.50 -11.81
N LYS A 43 9.43 2.33 -10.90
CA LYS A 43 8.06 2.86 -10.88
C LYS A 43 8.12 4.35 -10.57
N TYR A 44 7.30 5.18 -11.21
CA TYR A 44 7.35 6.65 -11.07
C TYR A 44 8.78 7.20 -11.27
N ASN A 45 9.54 6.56 -12.17
CA ASN A 45 10.95 6.83 -12.44
C ASN A 45 11.89 6.79 -11.20
N VAL A 46 11.53 6.06 -10.14
CA VAL A 46 12.38 5.77 -8.98
C VAL A 46 12.60 4.26 -8.82
N PRO A 47 13.74 3.84 -8.25
CA PRO A 47 13.97 2.44 -7.92
C PRO A 47 13.05 2.04 -6.75
N VAL A 48 12.26 1.00 -6.95
CA VAL A 48 11.38 0.39 -5.94
C VAL A 48 11.69 -1.09 -5.82
N HIS A 49 11.34 -1.70 -4.68
CA HIS A 49 11.47 -3.13 -4.45
C HIS A 49 10.09 -3.76 -4.46
N ILE A 50 9.86 -4.73 -5.35
CA ILE A 50 8.58 -5.43 -5.50
C ILE A 50 8.78 -6.89 -5.12
N CYS A 51 7.88 -7.44 -4.30
CA CYS A 51 7.97 -8.84 -3.91
C CYS A 51 7.75 -9.76 -5.12
N ALA A 52 8.49 -10.85 -5.19
CA ALA A 52 8.33 -11.89 -6.21
C ALA A 52 7.50 -13.08 -5.71
N HIS A 53 7.04 -13.07 -4.45
CA HIS A 53 6.25 -14.16 -3.88
C HIS A 53 4.81 -14.14 -4.42
N PRO A 54 4.35 -15.20 -5.11
CA PRO A 54 3.04 -15.21 -5.76
C PRO A 54 1.87 -14.98 -4.80
N GLU A 55 1.91 -15.57 -3.61
CA GLU A 55 0.81 -15.44 -2.64
C GLU A 55 0.73 -14.04 -2.05
N LEU A 56 1.88 -13.41 -1.78
CA LEU A 56 1.92 -12.05 -1.26
C LEU A 56 1.44 -11.06 -2.32
N ASN A 57 1.87 -11.25 -3.57
CA ASN A 57 1.41 -10.43 -4.69
C ASN A 57 -0.08 -10.61 -4.94
N LYS A 58 -0.61 -11.83 -4.81
CA LYS A 58 -2.05 -12.11 -4.93
C LYS A 58 -2.84 -11.42 -3.82
N TYR A 59 -2.33 -11.45 -2.59
CA TYR A 59 -2.95 -10.76 -1.47
C TYR A 59 -2.96 -9.23 -1.67
N ILE A 60 -1.82 -8.65 -2.04
CA ILE A 60 -1.72 -7.20 -2.28
C ILE A 60 -2.65 -6.77 -3.41
N ARG A 61 -2.71 -7.54 -4.51
CA ARG A 61 -3.66 -7.27 -5.60
C ARG A 61 -5.10 -7.29 -5.15
N ARG A 62 -5.51 -8.30 -4.36
CA ARG A 62 -6.87 -8.35 -3.79
C ARG A 62 -7.19 -7.11 -2.98
N VAL A 63 -6.29 -6.69 -2.10
CA VAL A 63 -6.46 -5.47 -1.30
C VAL A 63 -6.64 -4.24 -2.20
N VAL A 64 -5.85 -4.12 -3.27
CA VAL A 64 -5.94 -2.99 -4.20
C VAL A 64 -7.21 -3.05 -5.05
N ASP A 65 -7.64 -4.24 -5.47
CA ASP A 65 -8.89 -4.47 -6.20
C ASP A 65 -10.11 -4.13 -5.34
N ASP A 66 -10.06 -4.43 -4.03
CA ASP A 66 -11.11 -4.09 -3.06
C ASP A 66 -11.15 -2.57 -2.77
N VAL A 67 -10.00 -1.90 -2.74
CA VAL A 67 -9.90 -0.45 -2.48
C VAL A 67 -10.28 0.39 -3.69
N LYS A 68 -10.01 -0.08 -4.91
CA LYS A 68 -10.28 0.65 -6.15
C LYS A 68 -11.73 1.17 -6.26
N PRO A 69 -12.79 0.37 -6.10
CA PRO A 69 -14.18 0.87 -6.17
C PRO A 69 -14.49 1.88 -5.06
N MET A 70 -13.85 1.77 -3.89
CA MET A 70 -14.02 2.74 -2.80
C MET A 70 -13.40 4.10 -3.13
N LEU A 71 -12.27 4.09 -3.86
CA LEU A 71 -11.63 5.30 -4.39
C LEU A 71 -12.47 5.93 -5.50
N GLU A 72 -13.00 5.14 -6.43
CA GLU A 72 -13.90 5.61 -7.49
C GLU A 72 -15.16 6.28 -6.92
N ALA A 73 -15.69 5.74 -5.82
CA ALA A 73 -16.83 6.32 -5.11
C ALA A 73 -16.47 7.57 -4.28
N ASN A 74 -15.19 7.98 -4.22
CA ASN A 74 -14.70 9.08 -3.38
C ASN A 74 -15.06 8.94 -1.89
N GLN A 75 -15.13 7.69 -1.40
CA GLN A 75 -15.52 7.36 -0.03
C GLN A 75 -14.34 7.12 0.92
N VAL A 76 -13.12 6.97 0.40
CA VAL A 76 -11.92 6.73 1.21
C VAL A 76 -11.42 8.05 1.81
N ASP A 77 -11.21 8.07 3.13
CA ASP A 77 -10.58 9.17 3.86
C ASP A 77 -9.07 8.96 4.01
N HIS A 78 -8.68 7.74 4.37
CA HIS A 78 -7.27 7.35 4.45
C HIS A 78 -7.10 5.83 4.40
N ILE A 79 -5.89 5.43 4.00
CA ILE A 79 -5.45 4.04 3.93
C ILE A 79 -4.23 3.92 4.83
N ALA A 80 -4.23 2.95 5.74
CA ALA A 80 -3.17 2.71 6.69
C ALA A 80 -2.53 1.34 6.46
N ILE A 81 -1.21 1.31 6.32
CA ILE A 81 -0.43 0.06 6.36
C ILE A 81 0.07 -0.10 7.78
N VAL A 82 -0.50 -1.04 8.52
CA VAL A 82 -0.24 -1.25 9.94
C VAL A 82 0.67 -2.45 10.11
N ILE A 83 1.81 -2.24 10.75
CA ILE A 83 2.74 -3.30 11.16
C ILE A 83 2.36 -3.72 12.58
N LYS A 84 2.21 -5.02 12.77
CA LYS A 84 1.77 -5.62 14.04
C LYS A 84 2.85 -6.56 14.55
N ASN A 85 3.07 -6.60 15.86
CA ASN A 85 3.98 -7.57 16.46
C ASN A 85 3.37 -8.99 16.47
N LYS A 86 4.10 -9.96 17.02
CA LYS A 86 3.64 -11.36 17.19
C LYS A 86 2.33 -11.51 17.99
N GLU A 87 2.01 -10.55 18.86
CA GLU A 87 0.79 -10.51 19.68
C GLU A 87 -0.35 -9.74 18.98
N ASN A 88 -0.16 -9.38 17.70
CA ASN A 88 -1.09 -8.58 16.89
C ASN A 88 -1.31 -7.15 17.38
N ILE A 89 -0.40 -6.64 18.20
CA ILE A 89 -0.41 -5.27 18.68
C ILE A 89 0.21 -4.37 17.60
N PRO A 90 -0.46 -3.31 17.15
CA PRO A 90 0.09 -2.37 16.18
C PRO A 90 1.31 -1.66 16.76
N VAL A 91 2.45 -1.77 16.09
CA VAL A 91 3.71 -1.12 16.49
C VAL A 91 4.04 0.09 15.61
N GLU A 92 3.58 0.08 14.36
CA GLU A 92 3.88 1.13 13.40
C GLU A 92 2.73 1.23 12.38
N SER A 93 2.44 2.44 11.88
CA SER A 93 1.39 2.67 10.90
C SER A 93 1.78 3.74 9.88
N PHE A 94 1.71 3.40 8.60
CA PHE A 94 1.92 4.31 7.48
C PHE A 94 0.56 4.74 6.93
N VAL A 95 0.15 5.97 7.23
CA VAL A 95 -1.17 6.51 6.87
C VAL A 95 -1.08 7.40 5.64
N PHE A 96 -1.76 7.00 4.58
CA PHE A 96 -1.94 7.75 3.34
C PHE A 96 -3.31 8.40 3.35
N LYS A 97 -3.36 9.72 3.53
CA LYS A 97 -4.60 10.49 3.46
C LYS A 97 -4.95 10.79 2.01
N THR A 98 -6.17 10.46 1.62
CA THR A 98 -6.71 10.80 0.30
C THR A 98 -7.37 12.17 0.42
N GLN A 99 -6.94 13.11 -0.41
CA GLN A 99 -7.69 14.36 -0.58
C GLN A 99 -8.71 14.14 -1.70
N LYS A 100 -9.96 14.52 -1.45
CA LYS A 100 -11.00 14.54 -2.49
C LYS A 100 -10.59 15.61 -3.51
N GLY A 101 -9.97 15.19 -4.61
CA GLY A 101 -9.68 16.08 -5.72
C GLY A 101 -11.00 16.59 -6.28
N THR A 102 -11.12 17.89 -6.56
CA THR A 102 -12.30 18.35 -7.28
C THR A 102 -12.17 17.91 -8.74
N ALA A 103 -13.28 17.66 -9.44
CA ALA A 103 -13.24 17.30 -10.86
C ALA A 103 -12.48 18.33 -11.72
N ASN A 104 -12.42 19.59 -11.27
CA ASN A 104 -11.61 20.63 -11.90
C ASN A 104 -10.10 20.41 -11.75
N ASP A 105 -9.65 19.87 -10.62
CA ASP A 105 -8.23 19.57 -10.38
C ASP A 105 -7.79 18.41 -11.26
N ILE A 106 -8.61 17.37 -11.36
CA ILE A 106 -8.28 16.14 -12.11
C ILE A 106 -8.32 16.40 -13.63
N CYS A 107 -9.29 17.20 -14.11
CA CYS A 107 -9.37 17.61 -15.52
C CYS A 107 -8.36 18.70 -15.91
N SER A 108 -7.59 19.24 -14.95
CA SER A 108 -6.59 20.26 -15.25
C SER A 108 -5.43 19.68 -16.07
N LYS A 109 -4.96 20.45 -17.05
CA LYS A 109 -3.76 20.08 -17.81
C LYS A 109 -2.57 19.94 -16.85
N GLY A 110 -1.92 18.77 -16.87
CA GLY A 110 -0.74 18.50 -16.04
C GLY A 110 -1.04 17.89 -14.66
N PHE A 111 -2.30 17.57 -14.36
CA PHE A 111 -2.67 16.85 -13.13
C PHE A 111 -1.88 15.54 -12.97
N SER A 112 -1.86 14.71 -14.02
CA SER A 112 -1.13 13.43 -14.00
C SER A 112 0.37 13.61 -13.76
N GLU A 113 0.99 14.65 -14.34
CA GLU A 113 2.43 14.92 -14.16
C GLU A 113 2.74 15.41 -12.74
N THR A 114 1.87 16.27 -12.20
CA THR A 114 1.98 16.79 -10.84
C THR A 114 1.78 15.66 -9.82
N LEU A 115 0.75 14.84 -10.02
CA LEU A 115 0.48 13.67 -9.21
C LEU A 115 1.63 12.66 -9.28
N GLU A 116 2.16 12.35 -10.47
CA GLU A 116 3.31 11.45 -10.60
C GLU A 116 4.52 11.98 -9.81
N ARG A 117 4.79 13.29 -9.88
CA ARG A 117 5.86 13.95 -9.12
C ARG A 117 5.64 13.87 -7.61
N ASP A 118 4.42 14.07 -7.15
CA ASP A 118 4.06 14.02 -5.72
C ASP A 118 4.18 12.58 -5.19
N LEU A 119 3.62 11.61 -5.92
CA LEU A 119 3.74 10.19 -5.60
C LEU A 119 5.21 9.73 -5.58
N ARG A 120 6.02 10.19 -6.54
CA ARG A 120 7.46 9.96 -6.55
C ARG A 120 8.15 10.50 -5.30
N THR A 121 7.77 11.70 -4.87
CA THR A 121 8.30 12.32 -3.66
C THR A 121 7.94 11.49 -2.42
N LEU A 122 6.71 10.96 -2.36
CA LEU A 122 6.29 10.05 -1.29
C LEU A 122 7.10 8.75 -1.28
N LEU A 123 7.34 8.11 -2.43
CA LEU A 123 8.16 6.90 -2.51
C LEU A 123 9.60 7.13 -2.04
N LEU A 124 10.18 8.29 -2.35
CA LEU A 124 11.52 8.65 -1.88
C LEU A 124 11.55 8.84 -0.36
N LYS A 125 10.53 9.52 0.21
CA LYS A 125 10.39 9.67 1.66
C LYS A 125 10.24 8.33 2.37
N LEU A 126 9.42 7.41 1.83
CA LEU A 126 9.27 6.05 2.35
C LEU A 126 10.57 5.25 2.26
N SER A 127 11.31 5.39 1.15
CA SER A 127 12.60 4.69 0.99
C SER A 127 13.64 5.13 2.02
N GLY A 128 13.60 6.41 2.41
CA GLY A 128 14.49 6.99 3.41
C GLY A 128 13.99 6.91 4.85
N SER A 129 12.80 6.35 5.11
CA SER A 129 12.21 6.41 6.46
C SER A 129 12.90 5.49 7.46
N ASP A 130 13.64 4.46 7.01
CA ASP A 130 14.35 3.52 7.90
C ASP A 130 15.31 4.21 8.87
N SER A 131 15.93 5.32 8.47
CA SER A 131 16.85 6.07 9.34
C SER A 131 16.15 6.91 10.41
N LEU A 132 14.84 7.12 10.27
CA LEU A 132 14.02 7.94 11.16
C LEU A 132 13.19 7.11 12.14
N LEU A 133 13.14 5.79 11.94
CA LEU A 133 12.24 4.87 12.63
C LEU A 133 13.06 3.78 13.34
N SER A 134 12.65 3.41 14.56
CA SER A 134 13.27 2.29 15.28
C SER A 134 13.05 0.96 14.58
N ASP A 135 13.92 -0.02 14.79
CA ASP A 135 13.71 -1.37 14.28
C ASP A 135 12.40 -1.97 14.83
N ASN A 136 11.71 -2.72 13.96
CA ASN A 136 10.50 -3.43 14.35
C ASN A 136 10.83 -4.73 15.11
N PRO A 137 9.96 -5.18 16.03
CA PRO A 137 10.13 -6.47 16.70
C PRO A 137 10.28 -7.63 15.71
N PRO A 138 11.00 -8.70 16.08
CA PRO A 138 11.03 -9.91 15.26
C PRO A 138 9.62 -10.49 15.08
N ASP A 139 9.44 -11.21 13.98
CA ASP A 139 8.18 -11.85 13.61
C ASP A 139 6.99 -10.91 13.38
N SER A 140 7.24 -9.60 13.24
CA SER A 140 6.22 -8.62 12.88
C SER A 140 5.49 -9.01 11.58
N THR A 141 4.17 -8.80 11.56
CA THR A 141 3.28 -9.00 10.41
C THR A 141 2.74 -7.64 9.95
N PHE A 142 1.89 -7.62 8.91
CA PHE A 142 1.27 -6.39 8.43
C PHE A 142 -0.20 -6.60 8.08
N SER A 143 -1.00 -5.54 8.16
CA SER A 143 -2.37 -5.46 7.65
C SER A 143 -2.59 -4.13 6.94
N VAL A 144 -3.54 -4.09 6.02
CA VAL A 144 -3.98 -2.85 5.38
C VAL A 144 -5.37 -2.53 5.89
N GLU A 145 -5.55 -1.30 6.36
CA GLU A 145 -6.79 -0.80 6.95
C GLU A 145 -7.27 0.41 6.13
N VAL A 146 -8.55 0.42 5.77
CA VAL A 146 -9.15 1.46 4.92
C VAL A 146 -10.24 2.12 5.74
N CYS A 147 -10.17 3.45 5.87
CA CYS A 147 -11.18 4.23 6.58
C CYS A 147 -11.99 5.04 5.57
N THR A 148 -13.32 4.97 5.68
CA THR A 148 -14.26 5.67 4.80
C THR A 148 -15.02 6.77 5.53
N SER A 149 -15.41 7.82 4.80
CA SER A 149 -16.07 9.02 5.35
C SER A 149 -17.47 8.76 5.94
N ASP A 150 -18.15 7.70 5.50
CA ASP A 150 -19.54 7.43 5.87
C ASP A 150 -19.61 6.31 6.92
N THR A 151 -19.83 6.75 8.18
CA THR A 151 -19.97 5.95 9.40
C THR A 151 -18.67 5.48 10.08
N ALA A 152 -18.45 5.99 11.29
CA ALA A 152 -17.50 5.51 12.30
C ALA A 152 -17.72 4.04 12.77
N ALA A 153 -18.45 3.24 12.00
CA ALA A 153 -18.78 1.83 12.27
C ALA A 153 -18.30 0.85 11.19
N ALA A 154 -17.74 1.33 10.08
CA ALA A 154 -17.19 0.47 9.03
C ALA A 154 -15.71 0.80 8.79
N SER A 155 -14.86 0.54 9.78
CA SER A 155 -13.47 0.20 9.45
C SER A 155 -13.54 -1.08 8.62
N ALA A 156 -13.55 -0.96 7.30
CA ALA A 156 -13.40 -2.11 6.43
C ALA A 156 -11.96 -2.60 6.66
N THR A 157 -11.79 -3.52 7.60
CA THR A 157 -10.55 -4.26 7.75
C THR A 157 -10.53 -5.27 6.62
N VAL A 158 -10.19 -4.80 5.43
CA VAL A 158 -10.29 -5.56 4.16
C VAL A 158 -9.51 -6.89 4.25
N ALA A 159 -8.57 -7.04 5.18
CA ALA A 159 -7.62 -8.14 5.07
C ALA A 159 -6.97 -8.66 6.37
N THR A 160 -7.60 -8.57 7.54
CA THR A 160 -6.96 -9.02 8.80
C THR A 160 -6.64 -10.50 8.83
N GLU A 161 -7.56 -11.36 8.34
CA GLU A 161 -7.43 -12.81 8.53
C GLU A 161 -6.51 -13.47 7.49
N GLN A 162 -6.50 -12.98 6.25
CA GLN A 162 -5.63 -13.52 5.20
C GLN A 162 -4.19 -12.97 5.28
N GLY A 163 -4.01 -11.74 5.79
CA GLY A 163 -2.69 -11.11 5.88
C GLY A 163 -1.73 -11.85 6.82
N GLN A 164 -2.22 -12.35 7.95
CA GLN A 164 -1.42 -13.17 8.87
C GLN A 164 -1.03 -14.53 8.27
N GLN A 165 -1.98 -15.24 7.65
CA GLN A 165 -1.73 -16.54 7.02
C GLN A 165 -0.69 -16.42 5.90
N VAL A 166 -0.82 -15.40 5.03
CA VAL A 166 0.12 -15.15 3.93
C VAL A 166 1.48 -14.68 4.46
N SER A 167 1.51 -13.93 5.58
CA SER A 167 2.76 -13.53 6.21
C SER A 167 3.54 -14.70 6.80
N LEU A 168 2.84 -15.64 7.42
CA LEU A 168 3.43 -16.88 7.92
C LEU A 168 3.95 -17.75 6.77
N LEU A 169 3.13 -17.99 5.73
CA LEU A 169 3.51 -18.80 4.56
C LEU A 169 4.72 -18.24 3.79
N ALA A 170 4.76 -16.91 3.57
CA ALA A 170 5.88 -16.28 2.86
C ALA A 170 7.18 -16.27 3.68
N LYS A 171 7.11 -16.35 5.02
CA LYS A 171 8.29 -16.51 5.89
C LYS A 171 8.78 -17.97 5.91
N GLU A 172 7.87 -18.94 5.84
CA GLU A 172 8.18 -20.38 5.88
C GLU A 172 8.91 -20.91 4.63
N CYS A 173 8.65 -20.34 3.44
CA CYS A 173 9.31 -20.78 2.19
C CYS A 173 10.85 -20.65 2.19
N LYS A 174 11.46 -19.92 3.14
CA LYS A 174 12.92 -19.84 3.27
C LYS A 174 13.53 -20.96 4.11
N SER A 175 12.75 -21.62 4.98
CA SER A 175 13.26 -22.72 5.81
C SER A 175 13.59 -23.96 4.97
N ASN A 176 12.90 -24.16 3.84
CA ASN A 176 13.01 -25.37 3.01
C ASN A 176 14.03 -25.29 1.86
N LYS A 177 14.94 -24.30 1.85
CA LYS A 177 16.01 -24.20 0.82
C LYS A 177 17.44 -24.29 1.37
N SER A 178 17.59 -24.71 2.62
CA SER A 178 18.85 -25.16 3.20
C SER A 178 18.77 -26.65 3.54
N ASN A 179 18.81 -27.50 2.51
CA ASN A 179 19.25 -28.88 2.62
C ASN A 179 19.88 -29.31 1.30
#